data_AF-A0A8H5SND2-F1
#
_entry.id   AF-A0A8H5SND2-F1
#
_cell.length_a   1.000
_cell.length_b   1.000
_cell.length_c   1.000
_cell.angle_alpha   90.00
_cell.angle_beta   90.00
_cell.angle_gamma   90.00
#
_symmetry.space_group_name_H-M   'P 1'
#
loop_
_entity.id
_entity.type
_entity.pdbx_description
1 polymer ?
#
loop_
_entity_poly.entity_id
_entity_poly.type
_entity_poly.pdbx_seq_one_letter_code
_entity_poly.pdbx_strand_id
1 'polypeptide(L)'
;MPAHPGLPLSHIQAALSILQTCPRREFSNPIMQQLASRTAFALTLSCGATETPIPEALIRLYNDLNSYMSGPLWILVGLTMRLVDFHAAARAGKFSLSYILEHARAFREELSQAQSNIPRSWGPRRIDTNDTLAFGGYYNVYARHELCQILNSYRVLRLGVCAILLKFPNSSGVTEELAQVTQEICATVPQFVLPQARPQNTFPLSPLQILECSGLLTPLYAAAQNTQDPVMHAWILRTVIYMADNGVKGARTVAGIMTSSPDLHQWKVCSMVGNYAVFA
;
A
#
# COMPACT_ATOMS: atom_id res chain seq x y z
N MET A 1 -8.97 -21.80 10.99
CA MET A 1 -9.53 -21.07 9.84
C MET A 1 -8.62 -21.32 8.64
N PRO A 2 -9.14 -21.74 7.47
CA PRO A 2 -8.29 -21.97 6.32
C PRO A 2 -7.82 -20.60 5.81
N ALA A 3 -6.51 -20.37 5.86
CA ALA A 3 -5.87 -19.22 5.24
C ALA A 3 -6.16 -19.27 3.73
N HIS A 4 -6.71 -18.20 3.17
CA HIS A 4 -6.60 -18.01 1.73
C HIS A 4 -5.11 -18.00 1.40
N PRO A 5 -4.62 -18.90 0.53
CA PRO A 5 -3.21 -18.90 0.19
C PRO A 5 -2.94 -17.59 -0.56
N GLY A 6 -1.96 -16.82 -0.09
CA GLY A 6 -1.30 -15.85 -0.97
C GLY A 6 -0.89 -16.55 -2.27
N LEU A 7 -0.68 -15.80 -3.35
CA LEU A 7 -0.28 -16.37 -4.63
C LEU A 7 0.84 -17.41 -4.40
N PRO A 8 0.62 -18.70 -4.70
CA PRO A 8 1.61 -19.73 -4.44
C PRO A 8 2.92 -19.37 -5.15
N LEU A 9 4.06 -19.71 -4.53
CA LEU A 9 5.40 -19.41 -5.05
C LEU A 9 5.58 -19.87 -6.52
N SER A 10 4.87 -20.92 -6.94
CA SER A 10 4.83 -21.42 -8.31
C SER A 10 4.20 -20.44 -9.31
N HIS A 11 3.16 -19.69 -8.93
CA HIS A 11 2.58 -18.63 -9.76
C HIS A 11 3.49 -17.41 -9.86
N ILE A 12 4.20 -17.10 -8.77
CA ILE A 12 5.23 -16.05 -8.72
C ILE A 12 6.35 -16.38 -9.72
N GLN A 13 6.84 -17.62 -9.70
CA GLN A 13 7.85 -18.09 -10.64
C GLN A 13 7.34 -18.09 -12.09
N ALA A 14 6.10 -18.55 -12.34
CA ALA A 14 5.53 -18.54 -13.68
C ALA A 14 5.39 -17.11 -14.26
N ALA A 15 4.88 -16.16 -13.47
CA ALA A 15 4.76 -14.77 -13.89
C ALA A 15 6.13 -14.13 -14.17
N LEU A 16 7.12 -14.44 -13.33
CA LEU A 16 8.50 -13.98 -13.52
C LEU A 16 9.12 -14.55 -14.81
N SER A 17 8.91 -15.84 -15.09
CA SER A 17 9.39 -16.48 -16.32
C SER A 17 8.80 -15.84 -17.57
N ILE A 18 7.50 -15.51 -17.56
CA ILE A 18 6.86 -14.81 -18.69
C ILE A 18 7.57 -13.48 -18.98
N LEU A 19 7.76 -12.63 -17.96
CA LEU A 19 8.42 -11.34 -18.13
C LEU A 19 9.89 -11.46 -18.56
N GLN A 20 10.57 -12.52 -18.13
CA GLN A 20 11.95 -12.80 -18.54
C GLN A 20 12.04 -13.24 -20.01
N THR A 21 11.01 -13.91 -20.53
CA THR A 21 10.96 -14.35 -21.94
C THR A 21 10.49 -13.26 -22.91
N CYS A 22 9.85 -12.19 -22.44
CA CYS A 22 9.42 -11.08 -23.29
C CYS A 22 10.64 -10.36 -23.92
N PRO A 23 10.65 -10.14 -25.25
CA PRO A 23 11.70 -9.37 -25.90
C PRO A 23 11.82 -7.97 -25.31
N ARG A 24 13.04 -7.50 -25.03
CA ARG A 24 13.27 -6.24 -24.32
C ARG A 24 12.64 -5.02 -25.00
N ARG A 25 12.58 -5.01 -26.33
CA ARG A 25 11.93 -3.97 -27.14
C ARG A 25 10.44 -3.80 -26.85
N GLU A 26 9.76 -4.84 -26.36
CA GLU A 26 8.33 -4.78 -26.02
C GLU A 26 8.07 -3.87 -24.81
N PHE A 27 9.07 -3.65 -23.94
CA PHE A 27 8.94 -2.75 -22.79
C PHE A 27 9.04 -1.27 -23.16
N SER A 28 9.19 -0.93 -24.45
CA SER A 28 8.91 0.42 -24.94
C SER A 28 7.39 0.70 -25.03
N ASN A 29 6.54 -0.33 -24.97
CA ASN A 29 5.09 -0.21 -25.00
C ASN A 29 4.56 0.10 -23.58
N PRO A 30 3.76 1.18 -23.39
CA PRO A 30 3.18 1.54 -22.09
C PRO A 30 2.36 0.42 -21.43
N ILE A 31 1.67 -0.40 -22.21
CA ILE A 31 0.88 -1.53 -21.69
C ILE A 31 1.80 -2.57 -21.06
N MET A 32 2.90 -2.90 -21.73
CA MET A 32 3.89 -3.85 -21.22
C MET A 32 4.62 -3.30 -19.99
N GLN A 33 4.91 -2.01 -19.96
CA GLN A 33 5.46 -1.34 -18.78
C GLN A 33 4.51 -1.43 -17.58
N GLN A 34 3.21 -1.17 -17.81
CA GLN A 34 2.20 -1.26 -16.76
C GLN A 34 2.09 -2.70 -16.24
N LEU A 35 1.99 -3.69 -17.14
CA LEU A 35 1.93 -5.10 -16.76
C LEU A 35 3.17 -5.55 -15.98
N ALA A 36 4.36 -5.17 -16.44
CA ALA A 36 5.63 -5.48 -15.77
C ALA A 36 5.71 -4.86 -14.38
N SER A 37 5.35 -3.57 -14.25
CA SER A 37 5.35 -2.87 -12.96
C SER A 37 4.41 -3.53 -11.96
N ARG A 38 3.18 -3.83 -12.40
CA ARG A 38 2.14 -4.43 -11.56
C ARG A 38 2.52 -5.83 -11.12
N THR A 39 3.08 -6.62 -12.02
CA THR A 39 3.59 -7.95 -11.71
C THR A 39 4.74 -7.87 -10.72
N ALA A 40 5.78 -7.07 -10.99
CA ALA A 40 6.92 -6.93 -10.10
C ALA A 40 6.50 -6.43 -8.69
N PHE A 41 5.54 -5.52 -8.62
CA PHE A 41 4.96 -5.06 -7.37
C PHE A 41 4.26 -6.19 -6.60
N ALA A 42 3.39 -6.96 -7.27
CA ALA A 42 2.69 -8.09 -6.67
C ALA A 42 3.64 -9.18 -6.15
N LEU A 43 4.70 -9.51 -6.91
CA LEU A 43 5.73 -10.46 -6.48
C LEU A 43 6.48 -9.94 -5.24
N THR A 44 6.84 -8.66 -5.23
CA THR A 44 7.51 -8.01 -4.10
C THR A 44 6.67 -8.05 -2.84
N LEU A 45 5.40 -7.67 -2.93
CA LEU A 45 4.48 -7.70 -1.80
C LEU A 45 4.23 -9.15 -1.31
N SER A 46 4.29 -10.14 -2.21
CA SER A 46 4.17 -11.56 -1.84
C SER A 46 5.36 -12.01 -1.00
N CYS A 47 6.58 -11.62 -1.39
CA CYS A 47 7.79 -11.87 -0.60
C CYS A 47 7.70 -11.22 0.79
N GLY A 48 7.16 -9.99 0.86
CA GLY A 48 6.91 -9.31 2.13
C GLY A 48 5.90 -10.05 3.03
N ALA A 49 4.89 -10.68 2.45
CA ALA A 49 3.89 -11.43 3.20
C ALA A 49 4.39 -12.80 3.68
N THR A 50 5.29 -13.44 2.93
CA THR A 50 5.97 -14.68 3.31
C THR A 50 7.22 -14.43 4.15
N GLU A 51 7.57 -13.16 4.38
CA GLU A 51 8.77 -12.73 5.12
C GLU A 51 10.07 -13.31 4.53
N THR A 52 10.08 -13.52 3.23
CA THR A 52 11.24 -14.05 2.51
C THR A 52 12.01 -12.93 1.83
N PRO A 53 13.34 -13.02 1.71
CA PRO A 53 14.12 -12.11 0.90
C PRO A 53 13.60 -12.07 -0.55
N ILE A 54 13.80 -10.94 -1.21
CA ILE A 54 13.49 -10.75 -2.62
C ILE A 54 14.36 -11.70 -3.45
N PRO A 55 13.77 -12.52 -4.35
CA PRO A 55 14.55 -13.41 -5.19
C PRO A 55 15.48 -12.64 -6.12
N GLU A 56 16.73 -13.11 -6.24
CA GLU A 56 17.73 -12.51 -7.14
C GLU A 56 17.23 -12.38 -8.59
N ALA A 57 16.40 -13.31 -9.04
CA ALA A 57 15.79 -13.27 -10.37
C ALA A 57 14.85 -12.06 -10.56
N LEU A 58 14.16 -11.62 -9.51
CA LEU A 58 13.33 -10.42 -9.52
C LEU A 58 14.18 -9.13 -9.46
N ILE A 59 15.28 -9.15 -8.68
CA ILE A 59 16.27 -8.05 -8.64
C ILE A 59 16.87 -7.82 -10.02
N ARG A 60 17.33 -8.90 -10.67
CA ARG A 60 17.86 -8.83 -12.04
C ARG A 60 16.83 -8.29 -13.03
N LEU A 61 15.59 -8.78 -12.98
CA LEU A 61 14.53 -8.27 -13.86
C LEU A 61 14.28 -6.77 -13.63
N TYR A 62 14.22 -6.32 -12.38
CA TYR A 62 14.04 -4.92 -12.05
C TYR A 62 15.19 -4.07 -12.64
N ASN A 63 16.44 -4.50 -12.44
CA ASN A 63 17.61 -3.78 -12.95
C ASN A 63 17.66 -3.73 -14.47
N ASP A 64 17.35 -4.85 -15.14
CA ASP A 64 17.32 -4.94 -16.61
C ASP A 64 16.28 -4.00 -17.24
N LEU A 65 15.17 -3.75 -16.54
CA LEU A 65 14.07 -2.93 -17.04
C LEU A 65 14.16 -1.45 -16.66
N ASN A 66 15.11 -1.05 -15.79
CA ASN A 66 15.27 0.34 -15.35
C ASN A 66 15.50 1.33 -16.49
N SER A 67 16.13 0.91 -17.59
CA SER A 67 16.34 1.78 -18.76
C SER A 67 15.06 2.07 -19.55
N TYR A 68 14.03 1.22 -19.39
CA TYR A 68 12.74 1.35 -20.07
C TYR A 68 11.66 1.94 -19.17
N MET A 69 11.85 1.90 -17.85
CA MET A 69 10.81 2.16 -16.86
C MET A 69 11.27 3.20 -15.84
N SER A 70 10.57 4.34 -15.80
CA SER A 70 10.89 5.46 -14.88
C SER A 70 9.66 6.05 -14.17
N GLY A 71 8.49 5.45 -14.36
CA GLY A 71 7.24 5.94 -13.78
C GLY A 71 7.19 5.79 -12.25
N PRO A 72 6.33 6.56 -11.55
CA PRO A 72 6.22 6.52 -10.09
C PRO A 72 5.89 5.14 -9.50
N LEU A 73 5.16 4.29 -10.23
CA LEU A 73 4.90 2.91 -9.80
C LEU A 73 6.18 2.07 -9.86
N TRP A 74 7.03 2.25 -10.85
CA TRP A 74 8.28 1.49 -10.97
C TRP A 74 9.26 1.85 -9.84
N ILE A 75 9.39 3.14 -9.55
CA ILE A 75 10.16 3.63 -8.38
C ILE A 75 9.61 3.02 -7.08
N LEU A 76 8.29 2.97 -6.94
CA LEU A 76 7.63 2.36 -5.80
C LEU A 76 7.94 0.86 -5.67
N VAL A 77 8.05 0.11 -6.78
CA VAL A 77 8.48 -1.29 -6.77
C VAL A 77 9.87 -1.42 -6.13
N GLY A 78 10.85 -0.64 -6.62
CA GLY A 78 12.21 -0.69 -6.09
C GLY A 78 12.30 -0.33 -4.61
N LEU A 79 11.58 0.72 -4.18
CA LEU A 79 11.46 1.09 -2.76
C LEU A 79 10.88 -0.07 -1.95
N THR A 80 9.79 -0.67 -2.41
CA THR A 80 9.13 -1.78 -1.70
C THR A 80 10.04 -3.00 -1.61
N MET A 81 10.78 -3.34 -2.67
CA MET A 81 11.76 -4.45 -2.67
C MET A 81 12.79 -4.26 -1.56
N ARG A 82 13.41 -3.08 -1.50
CA ARG A 82 14.41 -2.77 -0.46
C ARG A 82 13.82 -2.78 0.95
N LEU A 83 12.60 -2.29 1.13
CA LEU A 83 11.96 -2.32 2.46
C LEU A 83 11.65 -3.77 2.89
N VAL A 84 11.17 -4.61 1.98
CA VAL A 84 10.91 -6.04 2.24
C VAL A 84 12.21 -6.76 2.62
N ASP A 85 13.29 -6.57 1.87
CA ASP A 85 14.60 -7.14 2.18
C ASP A 85 15.15 -6.65 3.53
N PHE A 86 15.00 -5.35 3.79
CA PHE A 86 15.40 -4.76 5.07
C PHE A 86 14.65 -5.41 6.25
N HIS A 87 13.33 -5.59 6.14
CA HIS A 87 12.54 -6.28 7.18
C HIS A 87 12.97 -7.75 7.36
N ALA A 88 13.19 -8.48 6.27
CA ALA A 88 13.63 -9.87 6.32
C ALA A 88 14.99 -10.00 7.03
N ALA A 89 15.95 -9.13 6.69
CA ALA A 89 17.29 -9.14 7.28
C ALA A 89 17.29 -8.65 8.74
N ALA A 90 16.51 -7.61 9.08
CA ALA A 90 16.37 -7.13 10.45
C ALA A 90 15.77 -8.22 11.37
N ARG A 91 14.75 -8.96 10.89
CA ARG A 91 14.15 -10.06 11.64
C ARG A 91 15.09 -11.23 11.85
N ALA A 92 15.95 -11.50 10.87
CA ALA A 92 17.02 -12.50 10.98
C ALA A 92 18.15 -12.08 11.95
N GLY A 93 18.05 -10.92 12.60
CA GLY A 93 19.06 -10.43 13.56
C GLY A 93 20.36 -10.01 12.90
N LYS A 94 20.36 -9.74 11.59
CA LYS A 94 21.59 -9.43 10.83
C LYS A 94 22.12 -8.02 11.04
N PHE A 95 21.33 -7.14 11.65
CA PHE A 95 21.64 -5.72 11.77
C PHE A 95 21.71 -5.27 13.23
N SER A 96 22.68 -4.40 13.51
CA SER A 96 22.72 -3.68 14.79
C SER A 96 21.60 -2.65 14.87
N LEU A 97 21.25 -2.22 16.09
CA LEU A 97 20.26 -1.17 16.31
C LEU A 97 20.64 0.16 15.64
N SER A 98 21.93 0.53 15.66
CA SER A 98 22.43 1.74 14.99
C SER A 98 22.24 1.67 13.47
N TYR A 99 22.55 0.51 12.87
CA TYR A 99 22.37 0.27 11.44
C TYR A 99 20.90 0.37 11.03
N ILE A 100 20.00 -0.24 11.81
CA ILE A 100 18.54 -0.17 11.59
C ILE A 100 18.05 1.28 11.61
N LEU A 101 18.49 2.06 12.60
CA LEU A 101 18.09 3.45 12.75
C LEU A 101 18.58 4.33 11.61
N GLU A 102 19.86 4.20 11.23
CA GLU A 102 20.46 4.96 10.13
C GLU A 102 19.77 4.64 8.79
N HIS A 103 19.57 3.36 8.50
CA HIS A 103 18.91 2.92 7.27
C HIS A 103 17.45 3.35 7.22
N ALA A 104 16.71 3.27 8.33
CA ALA A 104 15.32 3.74 8.37
C ALA A 104 15.21 5.25 8.12
N ARG A 105 16.16 6.06 8.62
CA ARG A 105 16.22 7.51 8.34
C ARG A 105 16.54 7.78 6.87
N ALA A 106 17.56 7.13 6.32
CA ALA A 106 17.91 7.27 4.91
C ALA A 106 16.73 6.90 3.99
N PHE A 107 16.02 5.82 4.33
CA PHE A 107 14.87 5.35 3.57
C PHE A 107 13.65 6.28 3.68
N ARG A 108 13.45 6.93 4.84
CA ARG A 108 12.44 7.99 5.01
C ARG A 108 12.70 9.18 4.08
N GLU A 109 13.95 9.64 4.01
CA GLU A 109 14.33 10.73 3.11
C GLU A 109 14.15 10.34 1.64
N GLU A 110 14.54 9.12 1.28
CA GLU A 110 14.35 8.63 -0.09
C GLU A 110 12.87 8.55 -0.50
N LEU A 111 11.99 8.11 0.42
CA LEU A 111 10.54 8.12 0.21
C LEU A 111 10.01 9.55 0.02
N SER A 112 10.47 10.50 0.83
CA SER A 112 10.11 11.91 0.71
C SER A 112 10.53 12.49 -0.65
N GLN A 113 11.77 12.20 -1.08
CA GLN A 113 12.28 12.62 -2.37
C GLN A 113 11.50 11.99 -3.54
N ALA A 114 11.23 10.68 -3.49
CA ALA A 114 10.44 9.98 -4.50
C ALA A 114 9.02 10.57 -4.60
N GLN A 115 8.40 10.89 -3.45
CA GLN A 115 7.09 11.52 -3.41
C GLN A 115 7.11 12.95 -3.99
N SER A 116 8.17 13.71 -3.75
CA SER A 116 8.32 15.08 -4.30
C SER A 116 8.44 15.11 -5.83
N ASN A 117 8.88 14.00 -6.44
CA ASN A 117 8.98 13.83 -7.89
C ASN A 117 7.65 13.42 -8.55
N ILE A 118 6.61 13.14 -7.76
CA ILE A 118 5.29 12.79 -8.31
C ILE A 118 4.68 14.04 -8.97
N PRO A 119 4.16 13.95 -10.21
CA PRO A 119 3.58 15.09 -10.90
C PRO A 119 2.45 15.75 -10.11
N ARG A 120 2.42 17.08 -10.10
CA ARG A 120 1.34 17.83 -9.42
C ARG A 120 -0.06 17.51 -9.95
N SER A 121 -0.17 17.06 -11.19
CA SER A 121 -1.43 16.60 -11.80
C SER A 121 -2.03 15.37 -11.12
N TRP A 122 -1.27 14.65 -10.30
CA TRP A 122 -1.75 13.52 -9.50
C TRP A 122 -2.35 13.97 -8.16
N GLY A 123 -2.24 15.25 -7.82
CA GLY A 123 -2.77 15.82 -6.59
C GLY A 123 -4.30 15.68 -6.51
N PRO A 124 -4.85 15.44 -5.31
CA PRO A 124 -6.29 15.38 -5.13
C PRO A 124 -6.91 16.77 -5.14
N ARG A 125 -8.21 16.83 -5.46
CA ARG A 125 -9.07 17.95 -5.14
C ARG A 125 -9.71 17.70 -3.78
N ARG A 126 -9.50 18.62 -2.83
CA ARG A 126 -10.13 18.55 -1.50
C ARG A 126 -11.58 19.01 -1.58
N ILE A 127 -12.46 18.32 -0.86
CA ILE A 127 -13.88 18.62 -0.70
C ILE A 127 -14.20 18.65 0.78
N ASP A 128 -14.72 19.78 1.26
CA ASP A 128 -15.21 19.90 2.62
C ASP A 128 -16.62 19.28 2.72
N THR A 129 -16.89 18.61 3.83
CA THR A 129 -18.16 17.91 4.04
C THR A 129 -18.43 17.68 5.52
N ASN A 130 -19.71 17.59 5.88
CA ASN A 130 -20.15 17.21 7.23
C ASN A 130 -20.56 15.73 7.31
N ASP A 131 -20.30 14.95 6.26
CA ASP A 131 -20.65 13.53 6.21
C ASP A 131 -19.83 12.72 7.22
N THR A 132 -20.49 11.87 8.00
CA THR A 132 -19.86 11.03 9.03
C THR A 132 -18.88 10.00 8.47
N LEU A 133 -18.98 9.68 7.18
CA LEU A 133 -18.03 8.84 6.46
C LEU A 133 -16.81 9.63 5.97
N ALA A 134 -16.63 10.90 6.33
CA ALA A 134 -15.42 11.67 6.10
C ALA A 134 -14.76 12.09 7.43
N PHE A 135 -13.57 11.55 7.70
CA PHE A 135 -12.84 11.89 8.92
C PHE A 135 -12.22 13.29 8.83
N GLY A 136 -12.42 14.11 9.86
CA GLY A 136 -11.87 15.47 9.91
C GLY A 136 -12.62 16.50 9.03
N GLY A 137 -13.83 16.18 8.55
CA GLY A 137 -14.69 17.12 7.85
C GLY A 137 -14.30 17.41 6.39
N TYR A 138 -13.44 16.59 5.79
CA TYR A 138 -13.07 16.71 4.39
C TYR A 138 -12.69 15.35 3.77
N TYR A 139 -12.63 15.32 2.44
CA TYR A 139 -12.08 14.20 1.70
C TYR A 139 -11.35 14.64 0.43
N ASN A 140 -10.55 13.74 -0.12
CA ASN A 140 -9.71 13.95 -1.28
C ASN A 140 -10.25 13.14 -2.47
N VAL A 141 -10.55 13.84 -3.57
CA VAL A 141 -10.97 13.23 -4.84
C VAL A 141 -9.79 13.24 -5.81
N TYR A 142 -9.35 12.06 -6.21
CA TYR A 142 -8.33 11.88 -7.23
C TYR A 142 -8.98 11.76 -8.61
N ALA A 143 -8.29 12.25 -9.65
CA ALA A 143 -8.76 12.15 -11.03
C ALA A 143 -8.99 10.71 -11.49
N ARG A 144 -8.23 9.77 -10.90
CA ARG A 144 -8.20 8.35 -11.22
C ARG A 144 -7.94 7.54 -9.95
N HIS A 145 -8.61 6.40 -9.80
CA HIS A 145 -8.43 5.57 -8.60
C HIS A 145 -7.05 4.93 -8.53
N GLU A 146 -6.43 4.62 -9.66
CA GLU A 146 -5.10 4.00 -9.70
C GLU A 146 -4.04 4.95 -9.13
N LEU A 147 -4.19 6.26 -9.36
CA LEU A 147 -3.30 7.28 -8.78
C LEU A 147 -3.44 7.32 -7.26
N CYS A 148 -4.69 7.28 -6.76
CA CYS A 148 -4.95 7.19 -5.33
C CYS A 148 -4.33 5.94 -4.71
N GLN A 149 -4.44 4.80 -5.38
CA GLN A 149 -3.87 3.53 -4.90
C GLN A 149 -2.34 3.57 -4.86
N ILE A 150 -1.68 4.09 -5.91
CA ILE A 150 -0.22 4.27 -5.92
C ILE A 150 0.22 5.19 -4.76
N LEU A 151 -0.46 6.32 -4.58
CA LEU A 151 -0.15 7.25 -3.50
C LEU A 151 -0.40 6.64 -2.11
N ASN A 152 -1.46 5.86 -1.95
CA ASN A 152 -1.69 5.12 -0.71
C ASN A 152 -0.60 4.06 -0.46
N SER A 153 -0.05 3.43 -1.48
CA SER A 153 1.10 2.53 -1.32
C SER A 153 2.35 3.28 -0.83
N TYR A 154 2.64 4.47 -1.36
CA TYR A 154 3.70 5.33 -0.80
C TYR A 154 3.46 5.67 0.67
N ARG A 155 2.21 6.02 1.03
CA ARG A 155 1.82 6.30 2.42
C ARG A 155 2.00 5.09 3.33
N VAL A 156 1.66 3.89 2.87
CA VAL A 156 1.88 2.63 3.62
C VAL A 156 3.37 2.36 3.86
N LEU A 157 4.23 2.61 2.87
CA LEU A 157 5.68 2.51 3.07
C LEU A 157 6.18 3.52 4.12
N ARG A 158 5.71 4.78 4.04
CA ARG A 158 6.05 5.83 5.02
C ARG A 158 5.60 5.46 6.43
N LEU A 159 4.38 4.92 6.60
CA LEU A 159 3.92 4.42 7.90
C LEU A 159 4.82 3.30 8.42
N GLY A 160 5.19 2.32 7.58
CA GLY A 160 6.07 1.22 7.97
C GLY A 160 7.43 1.71 8.48
N VAL A 161 8.01 2.72 7.83
CA VAL A 161 9.29 3.30 8.23
C VAL A 161 9.16 4.15 9.50
N CYS A 162 8.10 4.95 9.61
CA CYS A 162 7.80 5.70 10.83
C CYS A 162 7.62 4.78 12.04
N ALA A 163 6.92 3.65 11.86
CA ALA A 163 6.72 2.64 12.90
C ALA A 163 8.05 2.02 13.39
N ILE A 164 9.05 1.86 12.51
CA ILE A 164 10.40 1.44 12.90
C ILE A 164 11.07 2.54 13.72
N LEU A 165 11.03 3.78 13.25
CA LEU A 165 11.69 4.92 13.91
C LEU A 165 11.12 5.25 15.29
N LEU A 166 9.81 5.04 15.50
CA LEU A 166 9.16 5.26 16.80
C LEU A 166 9.67 4.33 17.92
N LYS A 167 10.34 3.21 17.57
CA LYS A 167 10.95 2.31 18.56
C LYS A 167 12.22 2.88 19.18
N PHE A 168 12.73 4.02 18.69
CA PHE A 168 13.98 4.62 19.12
C PHE A 168 13.74 5.96 19.85
N PRO A 169 14.62 6.33 20.81
CA PRO A 169 14.57 7.65 21.45
C PRO A 169 14.78 8.77 20.42
N ASN A 170 14.19 9.95 20.66
CA ASN A 170 14.26 11.16 19.79
C ASN A 170 13.52 11.03 18.45
N SER A 171 12.28 10.53 18.48
CA SER A 171 11.38 10.43 17.33
C SER A 171 10.47 11.68 17.15
N SER A 172 10.90 12.84 17.66
CA SER A 172 10.19 14.12 17.45
C SER A 172 10.05 14.41 15.95
N GLY A 173 8.85 14.74 15.50
CA GLY A 173 8.50 14.88 14.08
C GLY A 173 8.07 13.58 13.37
N VAL A 174 8.45 12.39 13.87
CA VAL A 174 7.93 11.11 13.33
C VAL A 174 6.47 10.91 13.72
N THR A 175 6.11 11.31 14.95
CA THR A 175 4.71 11.22 15.43
C THR A 175 3.78 12.14 14.64
N GLU A 176 4.22 13.35 14.33
CA GLU A 176 3.46 14.30 13.49
C GLU A 176 3.31 13.80 12.06
N GLU A 177 4.40 13.28 11.47
CA GLU A 177 4.34 12.67 10.14
C GLU A 177 3.37 11.48 10.11
N LEU A 178 3.40 10.62 11.13
CA LEU A 178 2.48 9.51 11.24
C LEU A 178 1.03 10.01 11.23
N ALA A 179 0.70 10.97 12.10
CA ALA A 179 -0.65 11.53 12.20
C ALA A 179 -1.12 12.16 10.87
N GLN A 180 -0.21 12.85 10.17
CA GLN A 180 -0.50 13.40 8.85
C GLN A 180 -0.77 12.28 7.82
N VAL A 181 0.07 11.25 7.77
CA VAL A 181 -0.05 10.17 6.79
C VAL A 181 -1.32 9.33 7.04
N THR A 182 -1.67 9.04 8.30
CA THR A 182 -2.92 8.34 8.63
C THR A 182 -4.15 9.17 8.24
N GLN A 183 -4.13 10.48 8.53
CA GLN A 183 -5.18 11.41 8.11
C GLN A 183 -5.33 11.44 6.58
N GLU A 184 -4.23 11.48 5.83
CA GLU A 184 -4.25 11.47 4.37
C GLU A 184 -4.86 10.20 3.79
N ILE A 185 -4.57 9.02 4.38
CA ILE A 185 -5.20 7.75 4.00
C ILE A 185 -6.70 7.82 4.26
N CYS A 186 -7.12 8.26 5.46
CA CYS A 186 -8.54 8.38 5.81
C CYS A 186 -9.29 9.30 4.85
N ALA A 187 -8.68 10.43 4.47
CA ALA A 187 -9.25 11.37 3.52
C ALA A 187 -9.43 10.77 2.10
N THR A 188 -8.78 9.65 1.76
CA THR A 188 -8.97 8.99 0.45
C THR A 188 -10.20 8.09 0.39
N VAL A 189 -10.78 7.71 1.53
CA VAL A 189 -11.92 6.77 1.56
C VAL A 189 -13.20 7.32 0.95
N PRO A 190 -13.64 8.56 1.28
CA PRO A 190 -15.00 8.99 0.98
C PRO A 190 -15.28 9.07 -0.51
N GLN A 191 -14.25 9.29 -1.35
CA GLN A 191 -14.40 9.30 -2.81
C GLN A 191 -14.97 7.99 -3.40
N PHE A 192 -14.85 6.85 -2.69
CA PHE A 192 -15.28 5.54 -3.15
C PHE A 192 -16.58 5.06 -2.49
N VAL A 193 -16.83 5.50 -1.25
CA VAL A 193 -17.97 5.02 -0.45
C VAL A 193 -19.16 5.98 -0.42
N LEU A 194 -18.95 7.27 -0.65
CA LEU A 194 -20.03 8.27 -0.67
C LEU A 194 -20.71 8.31 -2.04
N PRO A 195 -22.04 8.09 -2.13
CA PRO A 195 -22.78 8.21 -3.39
C PRO A 195 -22.58 9.57 -4.08
N GLN A 196 -22.49 10.64 -3.31
CA GLN A 196 -22.33 12.01 -3.81
C GLN A 196 -20.89 12.36 -4.24
N ALA A 197 -19.89 11.54 -3.89
CA ALA A 197 -18.50 11.90 -4.16
C ALA A 197 -18.09 11.72 -5.62
N ARG A 198 -18.71 10.78 -6.33
CA ARG A 198 -18.52 10.54 -7.76
C ARG A 198 -19.85 10.12 -8.41
N PRO A 199 -20.16 10.56 -9.64
CA PRO A 199 -21.40 10.18 -10.32
C PRO A 199 -21.60 8.68 -10.49
N GLN A 200 -20.50 7.91 -10.51
CA GLN A 200 -20.53 6.45 -10.68
C GLN A 200 -20.79 5.69 -9.37
N ASN A 201 -20.78 6.38 -8.23
CA ASN A 201 -20.96 5.73 -6.94
C ASN A 201 -22.44 5.38 -6.73
N THR A 202 -22.72 4.11 -6.47
CA THR A 202 -24.05 3.58 -6.21
C THR A 202 -24.18 3.07 -4.77
N PHE A 203 -25.42 2.84 -4.35
CA PHE A 203 -25.75 2.15 -3.12
C PHE A 203 -26.78 1.03 -3.41
N PRO A 204 -26.48 -0.25 -3.15
CA PRO A 204 -25.20 -0.79 -2.65
C PRO A 204 -24.03 -0.56 -3.61
N LEU A 205 -22.79 -0.80 -3.15
CA LEU A 205 -21.57 -0.54 -3.92
C LEU A 205 -21.57 -1.34 -5.23
N SER A 206 -21.29 -0.67 -6.34
CA SER A 206 -21.10 -1.32 -7.64
C SER A 206 -19.86 -2.24 -7.63
N PRO A 207 -19.75 -3.21 -8.57
CA PRO A 207 -18.57 -4.07 -8.67
C PRO A 207 -17.25 -3.28 -8.77
N LEU A 208 -17.25 -2.14 -9.48
CA LEU A 208 -16.08 -1.27 -9.57
C LEU A 208 -15.75 -0.63 -8.21
N GLN A 209 -16.75 -0.11 -7.49
CA GLN A 209 -16.52 0.44 -6.16
C GLN A 209 -16.03 -0.63 -5.17
N ILE A 210 -16.53 -1.86 -5.27
CA ILE A 210 -16.06 -2.98 -4.45
C ILE A 210 -14.56 -3.22 -4.70
N LEU A 211 -14.12 -3.20 -5.97
CA LEU A 211 -12.71 -3.32 -6.33
C LEU A 211 -11.89 -2.14 -5.76
N GLU A 212 -12.36 -0.91 -5.97
CA GLU A 212 -11.68 0.30 -5.49
C GLU A 212 -11.56 0.32 -3.95
N CYS A 213 -12.64 -0.03 -3.24
CA CYS A 213 -12.66 -0.12 -1.78
C CYS A 213 -11.77 -1.26 -1.26
N SER A 214 -11.67 -2.37 -1.99
CA SER A 214 -10.75 -3.47 -1.63
C SER A 214 -9.30 -2.96 -1.56
N GLY A 215 -8.91 -2.11 -2.53
CA GLY A 215 -7.59 -1.45 -2.55
C GLY A 215 -7.30 -0.53 -1.36
N LEU A 216 -8.32 -0.13 -0.59
CA LEU A 216 -8.17 0.68 0.62
C LEU A 216 -7.98 -0.14 1.89
N LEU A 217 -8.20 -1.46 1.85
CA LEU A 217 -8.15 -2.30 3.04
C LEU A 217 -6.76 -2.34 3.68
N THR A 218 -5.70 -2.53 2.89
CA THR A 218 -4.32 -2.50 3.42
C THR A 218 -3.93 -1.12 3.96
N PRO A 219 -4.15 -0.01 3.21
CA PRO A 219 -3.90 1.33 3.75
C PRO A 219 -4.66 1.64 5.05
N LEU A 220 -5.95 1.28 5.14
CA LEU A 220 -6.74 1.51 6.35
C LEU A 220 -6.27 0.66 7.52
N TYR A 221 -5.87 -0.59 7.27
CA TYR A 221 -5.23 -1.43 8.28
C TYR A 221 -3.93 -0.82 8.81
N ALA A 222 -3.03 -0.42 7.90
CA ALA A 222 -1.79 0.24 8.28
C ALA A 222 -2.05 1.55 9.06
N ALA A 223 -3.05 2.35 8.66
CA ALA A 223 -3.42 3.57 9.36
C ALA A 223 -3.96 3.28 10.77
N ALA A 224 -4.83 2.28 10.92
CA ALA A 224 -5.37 1.87 12.21
C ALA A 224 -4.27 1.39 13.18
N GLN A 225 -3.32 0.58 12.70
CA GLN A 225 -2.20 0.10 13.51
C GLN A 225 -1.30 1.22 14.05
N ASN A 226 -1.20 2.32 13.31
CA ASN A 226 -0.22 3.36 13.57
C ASN A 226 -0.82 4.57 14.30
N THR A 227 -2.12 4.84 14.13
CA THR A 227 -2.74 6.02 14.74
C THR A 227 -2.74 5.95 16.27
N GLN A 228 -2.45 7.10 16.90
CA GLN A 228 -2.59 7.29 18.35
C GLN A 228 -3.93 7.95 18.71
N ASP A 229 -4.72 8.36 17.71
CA ASP A 229 -6.03 8.98 17.91
C ASP A 229 -7.11 7.88 18.01
N PRO A 230 -7.72 7.67 19.20
CA PRO A 230 -8.75 6.66 19.39
C PRO A 230 -10.02 6.95 18.56
N VAL A 231 -10.30 8.21 18.26
CA VAL A 231 -11.46 8.61 17.44
C VAL A 231 -11.21 8.21 15.97
N MET A 232 -10.02 8.48 15.45
CA MET A 232 -9.60 8.01 14.12
C MET A 232 -9.63 6.49 14.04
N HIS A 233 -9.08 5.79 15.04
CA HIS A 233 -9.09 4.32 15.07
C HIS A 233 -10.53 3.77 15.01
N ALA A 234 -11.43 4.29 15.85
CA ALA A 234 -12.84 3.89 15.85
C ALA A 234 -13.53 4.22 14.52
N TRP A 235 -13.22 5.36 13.92
CA TRP A 235 -13.74 5.74 12.60
C TRP A 235 -13.25 4.80 11.50
N ILE A 236 -11.97 4.40 11.49
CA ILE A 236 -11.43 3.45 10.51
C ILE A 236 -12.15 2.11 10.64
N LEU A 237 -12.27 1.58 11.86
CA LEU A 237 -12.96 0.31 12.10
C LEU A 237 -14.41 0.35 11.62
N ARG A 238 -15.16 1.41 11.97
CA ARG A 238 -16.54 1.61 11.51
C ARG A 238 -16.63 1.67 9.99
N THR A 239 -15.69 2.34 9.35
CA THR A 239 -15.64 2.49 7.89
C THR A 239 -15.35 1.15 7.19
N VAL A 240 -14.45 0.33 7.74
CA VAL A 240 -14.19 -1.01 7.22
C VAL A 240 -15.41 -1.93 7.42
N ILE A 241 -16.11 -1.84 8.55
CA ILE A 241 -17.37 -2.57 8.76
C ILE A 241 -18.43 -2.12 7.74
N TYR A 242 -18.58 -0.81 7.54
CA TYR A 242 -19.48 -0.27 6.52
C TYR A 242 -19.16 -0.82 5.12
N MET A 243 -17.90 -0.89 4.72
CA MET A 243 -17.49 -1.51 3.45
C MET A 243 -17.90 -2.99 3.38
N ALA A 244 -17.73 -3.74 4.48
CA ALA A 244 -18.10 -5.15 4.55
C ALA A 244 -19.60 -5.36 4.34
N ASP A 245 -20.42 -4.57 5.02
CA ASP A 245 -21.88 -4.66 4.96
C ASP A 245 -22.43 -4.21 3.59
N ASN A 246 -21.62 -3.50 2.81
CA ASN A 246 -21.95 -3.04 1.46
C ASN A 246 -21.22 -3.80 0.33
N GLY A 247 -20.73 -5.01 0.60
CA GLY A 247 -20.28 -5.96 -0.44
C GLY A 247 -18.78 -6.18 -0.55
N VAL A 248 -17.95 -5.44 0.20
CA VAL A 248 -16.49 -5.63 0.20
C VAL A 248 -16.12 -6.81 1.11
N LYS A 249 -16.14 -8.03 0.55
CA LYS A 249 -15.96 -9.29 1.30
C LYS A 249 -14.70 -9.31 2.20
N GLY A 250 -13.57 -8.80 1.70
CA GLY A 250 -12.31 -8.75 2.45
C GLY A 250 -12.34 -7.85 3.69
N ALA A 251 -13.26 -6.88 3.74
CA ALA A 251 -13.32 -5.90 4.82
C ALA A 251 -13.72 -6.53 6.17
N ARG A 252 -14.59 -7.55 6.16
CA ARG A 252 -14.97 -8.27 7.39
C ARG A 252 -13.77 -8.99 8.03
N THR A 253 -12.92 -9.59 7.20
CA THR A 253 -11.67 -10.21 7.65
C THR A 253 -10.74 -9.17 8.27
N VAL A 254 -10.55 -8.02 7.60
CA VAL A 254 -9.68 -6.95 8.13
C VAL A 254 -10.21 -6.37 9.44
N ALA A 255 -11.51 -6.13 9.56
CA ALA A 255 -12.12 -5.69 10.80
C ALA A 255 -11.87 -6.70 11.95
N GLY A 256 -12.01 -8.00 11.66
CA GLY A 256 -11.71 -9.06 12.63
C GLY A 256 -10.23 -9.11 13.05
N ILE A 257 -9.30 -8.82 12.13
CA ILE A 257 -7.86 -8.73 12.46
C ILE A 257 -7.59 -7.50 13.34
N MET A 258 -8.16 -6.34 13.00
CA MET A 258 -8.01 -5.10 13.78
C MET A 258 -8.43 -5.30 15.25
N THR A 259 -9.46 -6.13 15.50
CA THR A 259 -9.93 -6.40 16.87
C THR A 259 -9.19 -7.53 17.56
N SER A 260 -8.75 -8.56 16.83
CA SER A 260 -8.31 -9.84 17.42
C SER A 260 -6.80 -10.09 17.31
N SER A 261 -6.11 -9.42 16.39
CA SER A 261 -4.68 -9.61 16.14
C SER A 261 -4.06 -8.32 15.58
N PRO A 262 -4.07 -7.22 16.36
CA PRO A 262 -3.62 -5.92 15.89
C PRO A 262 -2.13 -5.88 15.52
N ASP A 263 -1.32 -6.83 15.98
CA ASP A 263 0.12 -6.89 15.72
C ASP A 263 0.48 -7.62 14.41
N LEU A 264 -0.51 -8.08 13.63
CA LEU A 264 -0.23 -8.79 12.39
C LEU A 264 0.44 -7.85 11.38
N HIS A 265 1.57 -8.27 10.79
CA HIS A 265 2.32 -7.44 9.86
C HIS A 265 1.47 -7.03 8.64
N GLN A 266 1.51 -5.75 8.25
CA GLN A 266 0.68 -5.19 7.17
C GLN A 266 0.77 -5.96 5.83
N TRP A 267 1.95 -6.48 5.48
CA TRP A 267 2.14 -7.30 4.26
C TRP A 267 1.33 -8.58 4.27
N LYS A 268 1.14 -9.19 5.44
CA LYS A 268 0.33 -10.39 5.61
C LYS A 268 -1.16 -10.06 5.50
N VAL A 269 -1.60 -8.90 5.98
CA VAL A 269 -2.97 -8.42 5.71
C VAL A 269 -3.18 -8.15 4.23
N CYS A 270 -2.21 -7.50 3.58
CA CYS A 270 -2.23 -7.26 2.14
C CYS A 270 -2.40 -8.56 1.33
N SER A 271 -1.80 -9.65 1.79
CA SER A 271 -1.93 -10.96 1.16
C SER A 271 -3.30 -11.58 1.34
N MET A 272 -3.85 -11.50 2.55
CA MET A 272 -5.14 -12.07 2.91
C MET A 272 -6.31 -11.41 2.17
N VAL A 273 -6.22 -10.11 1.89
CA VAL A 273 -7.28 -9.37 1.16
C VAL A 273 -7.12 -9.44 -0.36
N GLY A 274 -6.06 -10.07 -0.87
CA GLY A 274 -5.81 -10.18 -2.30
C GLY A 274 -5.48 -8.84 -2.97
N ASN A 275 -4.95 -7.86 -2.22
CA ASN A 275 -4.65 -6.53 -2.77
C ASN A 275 -3.58 -6.54 -3.86
N TYR A 276 -2.88 -7.66 -4.06
CA TYR A 276 -2.06 -7.92 -5.25
C TYR A 276 -2.83 -7.73 -6.56
N ALA A 277 -4.11 -8.12 -6.59
CA ALA A 277 -4.96 -8.08 -7.78
C ALA A 277 -5.64 -6.73 -8.01
N VAL A 278 -5.70 -5.87 -6.99
CA VAL A 278 -6.28 -4.53 -7.13
C VAL A 278 -5.36 -3.59 -7.91
N PHE A 279 -4.06 -3.94 -7.96
CA PHE A 279 -3.09 -3.33 -8.86
C PHE A 279 -2.97 -4.10 -10.18
N ALA A 280 -3.86 -5.05 -10.54
CA ALA A 280 -3.86 -5.74 -11.84
C ALA A 280 -4.65 -4.95 -12.88
#